data_AF-A0A6L7EQ22-F1
#
_entry.id   AF-A0A6L7EQ22-F1
#
_cell.length_a   1.000
_cell.length_b   1.000
_cell.length_c   1.000
_cell.angle_alpha   90.00
_cell.angle_beta   90.00
_cell.angle_gamma   90.00
#
_symmetry.space_group_name_H-M   'P 1'
#
loop_
_entity.id
_entity.type
_entity.pdbx_description
1 polymer ?
#
loop_
_entity_poly.entity_id
_entity_poly.type
_entity_poly.pdbx_seq_one_letter_code
_entity_poly.pdbx_strand_id
1 'polypeptide(L)'
;MPAERYDVTEITSLLRTGTRRLVRSVDAMDEEQWTQPSLLPGWRRSHVVAHLTLNAEALHAALGGVLEGRALPMYTSQEERDGAIDALADGGLPALRERFLASTTLVGERVEQLPDELVEHRVERVPAGRPSAPATSA
;
A
#
# COMPACT_ATOMS: atom_id res chain seq x y z
N MET A 1 -26.43 3.82 2.05
CA MET A 1 -25.72 4.74 2.97
C MET A 1 -24.91 5.68 2.11
N PRO A 2 -25.12 7.00 2.13
CA PRO A 2 -24.18 7.91 1.48
C PRO A 2 -22.80 7.70 2.13
N ALA A 3 -21.74 7.65 1.33
CA ALA A 3 -20.39 7.57 1.87
C ALA A 3 -20.15 8.80 2.76
N GLU A 4 -19.78 8.57 4.01
CA GLU A 4 -19.31 9.61 4.91
C GLU A 4 -18.13 10.32 4.23
N ARG A 5 -18.25 11.63 4.00
CA ARG A 5 -17.15 12.43 3.46
C ARG A 5 -16.21 12.76 4.60
N TYR A 6 -15.09 12.06 4.66
CA TYR A 6 -13.98 12.42 5.55
C TYR A 6 -13.24 13.64 4.96
N ASP A 7 -12.90 14.62 5.81
CA ASP A 7 -11.97 15.67 5.41
C ASP A 7 -10.50 15.19 5.50
N VAL A 8 -9.57 15.96 4.92
CA VAL A 8 -8.14 15.59 4.89
C VAL A 8 -7.54 15.47 6.30
N THR A 9 -8.01 16.27 7.26
CA THR A 9 -7.53 16.23 8.65
C THR A 9 -7.95 14.93 9.34
N GLU A 10 -9.20 14.50 9.12
CA GLU A 10 -9.70 13.24 9.65
C GLU A 10 -9.00 12.04 8.99
N ILE A 11 -8.82 12.06 7.67
CA ILE A 11 -8.08 11.03 6.93
C ILE A 11 -6.66 10.89 7.45
N THR A 12 -5.92 11.99 7.61
CA THR A 12 -4.53 11.97 8.09
C THR A 12 -4.44 11.49 9.54
N SER A 13 -5.41 11.81 10.39
CA SER A 13 -5.52 11.29 11.76
C SER A 13 -5.74 9.77 11.78
N LEU A 14 -6.65 9.27 10.95
CA LEU A 14 -6.94 7.84 10.80
C LEU A 14 -5.73 7.09 10.26
N LEU A 15 -5.06 7.60 9.22
CA LEU A 15 -3.83 7.04 8.67
C LEU A 15 -2.75 6.94 9.76
N ARG A 16 -2.51 8.01 10.50
CA ARG A 16 -1.52 8.03 11.59
C ARG A 16 -1.82 6.99 12.66
N THR A 17 -3.08 6.86 13.05
CA THR A 17 -3.52 5.88 14.06
C THR A 17 -3.39 4.44 13.56
N GLY A 18 -3.82 4.18 12.32
CA GLY A 18 -3.71 2.88 11.66
C GLY A 18 -2.26 2.45 11.50
N THR A 19 -1.41 3.33 10.96
CA THR A 19 0.03 3.09 10.78
C THR A 19 0.71 2.79 12.12
N ARG A 20 0.42 3.55 13.19
CA ARG A 20 0.99 3.26 14.53
C ARG A 20 0.59 1.88 15.05
N ARG A 21 -0.64 1.44 14.81
CA ARG A 21 -1.09 0.08 15.19
C ARG A 21 -0.36 -0.97 14.36
N LEU A 22 -0.25 -0.74 13.05
CA LEU A 22 0.44 -1.63 12.12
C LEU A 22 1.92 -1.80 12.48
N VAL A 23 2.65 -0.70 12.72
CA VAL A 23 4.07 -0.73 13.13
C VAL A 23 4.24 -1.55 14.40
N ARG A 24 3.41 -1.34 15.43
CA ARG A 24 3.47 -2.15 16.66
C ARG A 24 3.22 -3.63 16.41
N SER A 25 2.26 -3.97 15.54
CA SER A 25 1.98 -5.37 15.18
C SER A 25 3.15 -6.02 14.46
N VAL A 26 3.78 -5.30 13.52
CA VAL A 26 4.95 -5.79 12.78
C VAL A 26 6.16 -5.92 13.72
N ASP A 27 6.35 -4.95 14.61
CA ASP A 27 7.48 -4.94 15.54
C ASP A 27 7.42 -6.04 16.58
N ALA A 28 6.21 -6.47 16.94
CA ALA A 28 5.98 -7.56 17.88
C ALA A 28 6.23 -8.96 17.27
N MET A 29 6.44 -9.06 15.95
CA MET A 29 6.71 -10.35 15.32
C MET A 29 8.19 -10.76 15.46
N ASP A 30 8.42 -11.99 15.93
CA ASP A 30 9.71 -12.66 15.84
C ASP A 30 9.99 -13.18 14.43
N GLU A 31 11.25 -13.55 14.12
CA GLU A 31 11.65 -13.95 12.76
C GLU A 31 10.87 -15.15 12.22
N GLU A 32 10.55 -16.12 13.06
CA GLU A 32 9.80 -17.31 12.65
C GLU A 32 8.39 -16.93 12.20
N GLN A 33 7.73 -16.01 12.92
CA GLN A 33 6.38 -15.55 12.62
C GLN A 33 6.25 -14.86 11.27
N TRP A 34 7.31 -14.25 10.72
CA TRP A 34 7.28 -13.64 9.39
C TRP A 34 7.06 -14.67 8.28
N THR A 35 7.58 -15.89 8.47
CA THR A 35 7.48 -16.98 7.50
C THR A 35 6.21 -17.80 7.62
N GLN A 36 5.46 -17.63 8.71
CA GLN A 36 4.21 -18.35 8.92
C GLN A 36 3.08 -17.82 8.01
N PRO A 37 2.07 -18.66 7.71
CA PRO A 37 0.88 -18.23 7.00
C PRO A 37 0.20 -17.03 7.67
N SER A 38 -0.28 -16.11 6.84
CA SER A 38 -1.21 -15.05 7.24
C SER A 38 -2.66 -15.56 7.16
N LEU A 39 -3.61 -14.68 7.43
CA LEU A 39 -5.04 -14.98 7.21
C LEU A 39 -5.45 -14.89 5.74
N LEU A 40 -4.57 -14.38 4.87
CA LEU A 40 -4.79 -14.35 3.42
C LEU A 40 -4.28 -15.65 2.80
N PRO A 41 -5.10 -16.37 2.02
CA PRO A 41 -4.70 -17.62 1.39
C PRO A 41 -3.43 -17.46 0.54
N GLY A 42 -2.48 -18.38 0.71
CA GLY A 42 -1.21 -18.38 -0.02
C GLY A 42 -0.18 -17.35 0.45
N TRP A 43 -0.53 -16.41 1.34
CA TRP A 43 0.38 -15.37 1.79
C TRP A 43 0.95 -15.66 3.16
N ARG A 44 2.28 -15.64 3.27
CA ARG A 44 2.97 -15.50 4.57
C ARG A 44 2.83 -14.08 5.12
N ARG A 45 3.10 -13.87 6.41
CA ARG A 45 3.11 -12.52 6.99
C ARG A 45 4.11 -11.59 6.30
N SER A 46 5.26 -12.11 5.82
CA SER A 46 6.20 -11.35 4.99
C SER A 46 5.59 -10.81 3.70
N HIS A 47 4.67 -11.54 3.04
CA HIS A 47 3.96 -11.04 1.86
C HIS A 47 3.00 -9.90 2.21
N VAL A 48 2.33 -9.98 3.36
CA VAL A 48 1.45 -8.90 3.84
C VAL A 48 2.26 -7.63 4.07
N VAL A 49 3.40 -7.74 4.75
CA VAL A 49 4.27 -6.59 5.01
C VAL A 49 4.85 -6.04 3.71
N ALA A 50 5.37 -6.90 2.83
CA ALA A 50 5.88 -6.50 1.51
C ALA A 50 4.83 -5.78 0.68
N HIS A 51 3.59 -6.28 0.67
CA HIS A 51 2.47 -5.63 0.00
C HIS A 51 2.21 -4.23 0.55
N LEU A 52 2.14 -4.07 1.88
CA LEU A 52 1.88 -2.77 2.50
C LEU A 52 3.00 -1.77 2.22
N THR A 53 4.25 -2.21 2.25
CA THR A 53 5.43 -1.41 1.88
C THR A 53 5.31 -0.90 0.45
N LEU A 54 5.13 -1.80 -0.52
CA LEU A 54 5.04 -1.46 -1.95
C LEU A 54 3.75 -0.68 -2.26
N ASN A 55 2.69 -0.86 -1.50
CA ASN A 55 1.46 -0.09 -1.64
C ASN A 55 1.66 1.37 -1.20
N ALA A 56 2.34 1.61 -0.08
CA ALA A 56 2.65 2.96 0.38
C ALA A 56 3.55 3.71 -0.63
N GLU A 57 4.56 3.04 -1.18
CA GLU A 57 5.43 3.61 -2.22
C GLU A 57 4.66 3.93 -3.50
N ALA A 58 3.79 3.01 -3.97
CA ALA A 58 2.98 3.23 -5.16
C ALA A 58 1.96 4.36 -4.99
N LEU A 59 1.31 4.45 -3.83
CA LEU A 59 0.41 5.56 -3.51
C LEU A 59 1.16 6.88 -3.46
N HIS A 60 2.32 6.91 -2.82
CA HIS A 60 3.16 8.11 -2.78
C HIS A 60 3.55 8.56 -4.18
N ALA A 61 4.06 7.66 -5.03
CA ALA A 61 4.42 7.97 -6.41
C ALA A 61 3.22 8.49 -7.21
N ALA A 62 2.07 7.82 -7.12
CA ALA A 62 0.87 8.21 -7.86
C ALA A 62 0.35 9.59 -7.45
N LEU A 63 0.25 9.87 -6.14
CA LEU A 63 -0.14 11.18 -5.64
C LEU A 63 0.87 12.27 -6.03
N GLY A 64 2.17 11.93 -6.13
CA GLY A 64 3.19 12.84 -6.66
C GLY A 64 2.94 13.19 -8.12
N GLY A 65 2.64 12.17 -8.94
CA GLY A 65 2.25 12.38 -10.34
C GLY A 65 1.03 13.28 -10.48
N VAL A 66 0.03 13.14 -9.60
CA VAL A 66 -1.14 14.05 -9.58
C VAL A 66 -0.73 15.50 -9.32
N LEU A 67 0.11 15.76 -8.31
CA LEU A 67 0.60 17.10 -7.99
C LEU A 67 1.42 17.72 -9.13
N GLU A 68 2.14 16.89 -9.88
CA GLU A 68 3.00 17.31 -11.00
C GLU A 68 2.22 17.44 -12.33
N GLY A 69 0.91 17.16 -12.35
CA GLY A 69 0.12 17.11 -13.57
C GLY A 69 0.48 15.95 -14.52
N ARG A 70 1.16 14.92 -13.99
CA ARG A 70 1.60 13.70 -14.67
C ARG A 70 1.01 12.47 -14.00
N ALA A 71 -0.31 12.38 -13.93
CA ALA A 71 -0.98 11.24 -13.32
C ALA A 71 -0.53 9.93 -14.00
N LEU A 72 0.14 9.07 -13.24
CA LEU A 72 0.59 7.75 -13.66
C LEU A 72 -0.21 6.67 -12.91
N PRO A 73 -0.42 5.49 -13.52
CA PRO A 73 -0.95 4.35 -12.80
C PRO A 73 -0.05 3.98 -11.61
N MET A 74 -0.65 3.48 -10.52
CA MET A 74 0.11 3.05 -9.33
C MET A 74 1.10 1.93 -9.64
N TYR A 75 0.75 1.01 -10.53
CA TYR A 75 1.56 -0.13 -10.95
C TYR A 75 1.53 -0.24 -12.48
N THR A 76 2.63 -0.70 -13.08
CA THR A 76 2.71 -0.92 -14.53
C THR A 76 1.78 -2.05 -15.00
N SER A 77 1.66 -3.13 -14.22
CA SER A 77 0.74 -4.25 -14.47
C SER A 77 0.41 -5.00 -13.16
N GLN A 78 -0.54 -5.94 -13.22
CA GLN A 78 -0.85 -6.81 -12.09
C GLN A 78 0.30 -7.80 -11.85
N GLU A 79 0.89 -8.35 -12.91
CA GLU A 79 1.97 -9.33 -12.85
C GLU A 79 3.24 -8.72 -12.24
N GLU A 80 3.58 -7.48 -12.61
CA GLU A 80 4.75 -6.78 -12.06
C GLU A 80 4.54 -6.47 -10.57
N ARG A 81 3.33 -6.04 -10.19
CA ARG A 81 2.97 -5.84 -8.78
C ARG A 81 3.13 -7.13 -7.99
N ASP A 82 2.57 -8.22 -8.47
CA ASP A 82 2.57 -9.49 -7.73
C ASP A 82 3.98 -10.07 -7.63
N GLY A 83 4.75 -10.05 -8.72
CA GLY A 83 6.16 -10.46 -8.71
C GLY A 83 7.04 -9.60 -7.81
N ALA A 84 6.79 -8.30 -7.71
CA ALA A 84 7.51 -7.42 -6.78
C ALA A 84 7.19 -7.73 -5.31
N ILE A 85 5.93 -8.09 -5.00
CA ILE A 85 5.53 -8.52 -3.65
C ILE A 85 6.25 -9.81 -3.27
N ASP A 86 6.26 -10.81 -4.15
CA ASP A 86 6.95 -12.09 -3.92
C ASP A 86 8.45 -11.88 -3.72
N ALA A 87 9.09 -11.14 -4.63
CA ALA A 87 10.52 -10.84 -4.57
C ALA A 87 10.90 -10.11 -3.27
N LEU A 88 10.10 -9.15 -2.82
CA LEU A 88 10.37 -8.44 -1.58
C LEU A 88 10.09 -9.30 -0.33
N ALA A 89 9.06 -10.15 -0.36
CA ALA A 89 8.74 -11.08 0.71
C ALA A 89 9.83 -12.15 0.91
N ASP A 90 10.53 -12.52 -0.16
CA ASP A 90 11.64 -13.48 -0.18
C ASP A 90 13.04 -12.85 -0.05
N GLY A 91 13.16 -11.53 -0.20
CA GLY A 91 14.43 -10.79 -0.21
C GLY A 91 15.18 -10.68 1.13
N GLY A 92 14.62 -11.24 2.20
CA GLY A 92 15.23 -11.26 3.54
C GLY A 92 14.61 -10.27 4.52
N LEU A 93 14.48 -10.72 5.78
CA LEU A 93 13.76 -10.01 6.83
C LEU A 93 14.34 -8.63 7.20
N PRO A 94 15.66 -8.44 7.38
CA PRO A 94 16.20 -7.14 7.78
C PRO A 94 15.88 -6.03 6.76
N ALA A 95 16.09 -6.31 5.48
CA ALA A 95 15.82 -5.37 4.40
C ALA A 95 14.32 -5.05 4.27
N LEU A 96 13.45 -6.06 4.40
CA LEU A 96 12.01 -5.86 4.37
C LEU A 96 11.54 -5.01 5.55
N ARG A 97 12.03 -5.26 6.77
CA ARG A 97 11.65 -4.50 7.96
C ARG A 97 12.10 -3.04 7.87
N GLU A 98 13.32 -2.80 7.42
CA GLU A 98 13.85 -1.44 7.20
C GLU A 98 13.00 -0.68 6.18
N ARG A 99 12.75 -1.29 5.01
CA ARG A 99 11.96 -0.67 3.95
C ARG A 99 10.51 -0.42 4.37
N PHE A 100 9.91 -1.36 5.12
CA PHE A 100 8.59 -1.19 5.71
C PHE A 100 8.53 0.00 6.67
N LEU A 101 9.50 0.14 7.57
CA LEU A 101 9.53 1.28 8.49
C LEU A 101 9.64 2.61 7.72
N ALA A 102 10.52 2.68 6.72
CA ALA A 102 10.67 3.86 5.87
C ALA A 102 9.36 4.20 5.11
N SER A 103 8.60 3.19 4.66
CA SER A 103 7.38 3.43 3.90
C SER A 103 6.22 3.97 4.73
N THR A 104 6.28 3.87 6.06
CA THR A 104 5.15 4.18 6.96
C THR A 104 4.73 5.66 6.99
N THR A 105 5.60 6.58 6.58
CA THR A 105 5.29 8.03 6.55
C THR A 105 4.85 8.53 5.18
N LEU A 106 5.22 7.81 4.11
CA LEU A 106 5.14 8.28 2.72
C LEU A 106 3.75 8.75 2.29
N VAL A 107 2.71 8.00 2.65
CA VAL A 107 1.33 8.32 2.27
C VAL A 107 0.81 9.51 3.05
N GLY A 108 1.05 9.53 4.37
CA GLY A 108 0.58 10.63 5.24
C GLY A 108 1.18 11.97 4.83
N GLU A 109 2.50 12.01 4.62
CA GLU A 109 3.20 13.21 4.16
C GLU A 109 2.66 13.74 2.82
N ARG A 110 2.32 12.82 1.91
CA ARG A 110 1.82 13.19 0.59
C ARG A 110 0.35 13.63 0.61
N VAL A 111 -0.49 13.03 1.45
CA VAL A 111 -1.88 13.46 1.65
C VAL A 111 -1.93 14.86 2.29
N GLU A 112 -1.05 15.16 3.24
CA GLU A 112 -0.96 16.50 3.86
C GLU A 112 -0.56 17.61 2.85
N GLN A 113 0.02 17.24 1.70
CA GLN A 113 0.42 18.17 0.62
C GLN A 113 -0.65 18.34 -0.46
N LEU A 114 -1.74 17.58 -0.41
CA LEU A 114 -2.73 17.56 -1.49
C LEU A 114 -3.63 18.81 -1.44
N PRO A 115 -3.70 19.63 -2.50
CA PRO A 115 -4.65 20.73 -2.58
C PRO A 115 -6.10 20.24 -2.59
N ASP A 116 -7.01 21.02 -2.01
CA ASP A 116 -8.45 20.71 -1.96
C ASP A 116 -9.04 20.45 -3.35
N GLU A 117 -8.51 21.11 -4.39
CA GLU A 117 -9.00 20.90 -5.77
C GLU A 117 -8.70 19.51 -6.33
N LEU A 118 -7.73 18.80 -5.76
CA LEU A 118 -7.22 17.52 -6.25
C LEU A 118 -7.68 16.32 -5.40
N VAL A 119 -8.42 16.53 -4.31
CA VAL A 119 -8.86 15.45 -3.40
C VAL A 119 -9.79 14.42 -4.06
N GLU A 120 -10.54 14.84 -5.08
CA GLU A 120 -11.43 13.96 -5.86
C GLU A 120 -10.74 13.39 -7.12
N HIS A 121 -9.44 13.67 -7.32
CA HIS A 121 -8.70 13.19 -8.49
C HIS A 121 -8.59 11.67 -8.49
N ARG A 122 -8.95 11.05 -9.63
CA ARG A 122 -8.89 9.59 -9.78
C ARG A 122 -7.52 9.16 -10.29
N VAL A 123 -6.88 8.28 -9.52
CA VAL A 123 -5.64 7.59 -9.92
C VAL A 123 -5.98 6.20 -10.46
N GLU A 124 -5.35 5.81 -11.56
CA GLU A 124 -5.44 4.44 -12.07
C GLU A 124 -4.58 3.49 -11.23
N ARG A 125 -5.10 2.30 -10.89
CA ARG A 125 -4.31 1.30 -10.15
C ARG A 125 -3.27 0.62 -11.06
N VAL A 126 -3.71 0.23 -12.25
CA VAL A 126 -2.92 -0.30 -13.36
C VAL A 126 -3.44 0.36 -14.64
N PRO A 127 -2.63 0.52 -15.70
CA PRO A 127 -3.12 1.01 -16.98
C PRO A 127 -4.33 0.19 -17.42
N ALA A 128 -5.32 0.82 -18.05
CA ALA A 128 -6.52 0.13 -18.52
C ALA A 128 -6.19 -1.05 -19.46
N GLY A 129 -6.23 -2.28 -18.93
CA GLY A 129 -6.07 -3.54 -19.66
C GLY A 129 -6.97 -4.64 -19.09
N ARG A 130 -8.20 -4.72 -19.62
CA ARG A 130 -9.33 -5.68 -19.37
C ARG A 130 -9.74 -5.89 -17.89
N PRO A 131 -11.04 -5.90 -17.54
CA PRO A 131 -11.46 -6.39 -16.23
C PRO A 131 -10.95 -7.82 -16.04
N SER A 132 -10.22 -8.07 -14.94
CA SER A 132 -9.96 -9.43 -14.48
C SER A 132 -11.31 -10.15 -14.42
N ALA A 133 -11.43 -11.27 -15.14
CA ALA A 133 -12.58 -12.15 -15.02
C ALA A 133 -12.84 -12.46 -13.54
N PRO A 134 -14.11 -12.65 -13.11
CA PRO A 134 -14.38 -12.94 -11.71
C PRO A 134 -13.60 -14.19 -11.31
N ALA A 135 -12.87 -14.09 -10.19
CA ALA A 135 -12.39 -15.25 -9.46
C ALA A 135 -13.64 -16.01 -8.98
N THR A 136 -14.16 -16.89 -9.84
CA THR A 136 -15.21 -17.82 -9.45
C THR A 136 -14.52 -18.92 -8.66
N SER A 137 -14.99 -19.09 -7.44
CA SER A 137 -14.55 -20.10 -6.47
C SER A 137 -14.53 -21.51 -7.05
N ALA A 138 -13.51 -22.28 -6.68
CA ALA A 138 -13.56 -23.73 -6.49
C ALA A 138 -12.55 -24.10 -5.40
#